data_AF-A0A5N6EBD1-F1
#
_entry.id   AF-A0A5N6EBD1-F1
#
_cell.length_a   1.000
_cell.length_b   1.000
_cell.length_c   1.000
_cell.angle_alpha   90.00
_cell.angle_beta   90.00
_cell.angle_gamma   90.00
#
_symmetry.space_group_name_H-M   'P 1'
#
loop_
_entity.id
_entity.type
_entity.pdbx_description
1 polymer ?
#
loop_
_entity_poly.entity_id
_entity_poly.type
_entity_poly.pdbx_seq_one_letter_code
_entity_poly.pdbx_strand_id
1 'polypeptide(L)'
;MNNDTKSSLSSEVPQAWAKRRRPIYACLLCHKRRIKCDHLKPCTPCCLRGTPSQCEFTEEGSSASLLQSDMIKRLTNECVCLESHLAELESLGQNSS
;
A
#
# COMPACT_ATOMS: atom_id res chain seq x y z
N MET A 1 54.88 28.04 -6.75
CA MET A 1 54.33 28.56 -5.47
C MET A 1 53.34 29.65 -5.86
N ASN A 2 52.08 29.73 -5.45
CA ASN A 2 51.33 29.07 -4.38
C ASN A 2 49.82 29.34 -4.57
N ASN A 3 49.09 28.24 -4.75
CA ASN A 3 47.66 27.91 -4.60
C ASN A 3 46.63 28.97 -4.21
N ASP A 4 45.58 28.98 -5.04
CA ASP A 4 44.18 29.16 -4.70
C ASP A 4 43.79 28.44 -3.41
N THR A 5 43.16 29.14 -2.46
CA THR A 5 42.10 28.66 -1.56
C THR A 5 41.79 29.78 -0.58
N LYS A 6 40.67 30.48 -0.78
CA LYS A 6 40.04 31.23 0.32
C LYS A 6 38.54 30.95 0.35
N SER A 7 38.25 29.82 0.98
CA SER A 7 37.20 29.64 1.99
C SER A 7 35.80 30.13 1.59
N SER A 8 35.05 29.23 0.97
CA SER A 8 33.59 29.22 0.97
C SER A 8 33.09 29.31 2.41
N LEU A 9 32.37 30.39 2.71
CA LEU A 9 31.72 30.61 4.00
C LEU A 9 30.51 29.68 4.12
N SER A 10 30.73 28.55 4.80
CA SER A 10 29.70 27.64 5.27
C SER A 10 28.66 28.39 6.11
N SER A 11 27.45 28.56 5.58
CA SER A 11 26.30 29.00 6.37
C SER A 11 25.65 27.76 6.98
N GLU A 12 26.13 27.39 8.15
CA GLU A 12 25.54 26.36 9.00
C GLU A 12 24.18 26.86 9.52
N VAL A 13 23.09 26.36 8.93
CA VAL A 13 21.74 26.56 9.48
C VAL A 13 21.59 25.65 10.70
N PRO A 14 21.27 26.18 11.90
CA PRO A 14 21.09 25.37 13.09
C PRO A 14 19.93 24.39 12.90
N GLN A 15 20.24 23.10 12.95
CA GLN A 15 19.30 22.00 12.78
C GLN A 15 18.37 21.93 14.00
N ALA A 16 17.31 22.74 13.97
CA ALA A 16 16.15 22.54 14.83
C ALA A 16 15.64 21.12 14.59
N TRP A 17 15.67 20.29 15.64
CA TRP A 17 15.06 18.98 15.73
C TRP A 17 13.74 18.92 14.94
N ALA A 18 13.82 18.45 13.69
CA ALA A 18 12.64 18.30 12.87
C ALA A 18 11.80 17.21 13.54
N LYS A 19 10.69 17.62 14.18
CA LYS A 19 9.66 16.71 14.68
C LYS A 19 9.31 15.76 13.53
N ARG A 20 9.78 14.51 13.60
CA ARG A 20 9.44 13.48 12.61
C ARG A 20 7.92 13.42 12.54
N ARG A 21 7.35 13.87 11.43
CA ARG A 21 5.89 13.84 11.23
C ARG A 21 5.47 12.37 11.28
N ARG A 22 4.36 12.09 11.97
CA ARG A 22 3.83 10.72 12.02
C ARG A 22 3.53 10.25 10.59
N PRO A 23 3.90 9.01 10.24
CA PRO A 23 3.64 8.46 8.92
C PRO A 23 2.12 8.38 8.65
N ILE A 24 1.75 8.54 7.38
CA ILE A 24 0.35 8.51 6.93
C ILE A 24 0.12 7.20 6.19
N TYR A 25 -0.61 6.28 6.83
CA TYR A 25 -0.93 4.97 6.22
C TYR A 25 -2.20 4.98 5.36
N ALA A 26 -3.10 5.94 5.59
CA ALA A 26 -4.29 6.11 4.76
C ALA A 26 -3.94 6.74 3.40
N CYS A 27 -4.74 6.46 2.38
CA CYS A 27 -4.64 7.14 1.09
C CYS A 27 -4.71 8.67 1.27
N LEU A 28 -3.99 9.44 0.45
CA LEU A 28 -3.90 10.91 0.57
C LEU A 28 -5.26 11.61 0.54
N LEU A 29 -6.16 11.14 -0.34
CA LEU A 29 -7.53 11.66 -0.41
C LEU A 29 -8.37 11.29 0.81
N CYS A 30 -8.19 10.09 1.36
CA CYS A 30 -8.88 9.59 2.55
C CYS A 30 -8.44 10.38 3.78
N HIS A 31 -7.12 10.59 3.91
CA HIS A 31 -6.51 11.40 4.94
C HIS A 31 -7.00 12.85 4.88
N LYS A 32 -7.02 13.46 3.68
CA LYS A 32 -7.55 14.83 3.47
C LYS A 32 -9.03 14.94 3.86
N ARG A 33 -9.84 13.94 3.52
CA ARG A 33 -11.28 13.87 3.84
C ARG A 33 -11.56 13.46 5.28
N ARG A 34 -10.55 13.03 6.03
CA ARG A 34 -10.65 12.52 7.41
C ARG A 34 -11.64 11.37 7.56
N ILE A 35 -11.61 10.43 6.61
CA ILE A 35 -12.44 9.21 6.62
C ILE A 35 -11.56 7.96 6.78
N LYS A 36 -12.17 6.84 7.18
CA LYS A 36 -11.50 5.53 7.25
C LYS A 36 -11.08 5.08 5.84
N CYS A 37 -9.83 4.65 5.71
CA CYS A 37 -9.29 4.00 4.51
C CYS A 37 -9.17 2.50 4.77
N ASP A 38 -9.45 1.69 3.77
CA ASP A 38 -9.27 0.22 3.77
C ASP A 38 -7.87 -0.21 3.31
N HIS A 39 -6.98 0.75 3.03
CA HIS A 39 -5.57 0.54 2.65
C HIS A 39 -5.35 -0.35 1.41
N LEU A 40 -6.37 -0.47 0.56
CA LEU A 40 -6.25 -1.06 -0.77
C LEU A 40 -5.88 0.00 -1.80
N LYS A 41 -5.24 -0.40 -2.91
CA LYS A 41 -4.97 0.50 -4.05
C LYS A 41 -5.64 -0.02 -5.34
N PRO A 42 -6.57 0.75 -5.93
CA PRO A 42 -7.26 1.89 -5.32
C PRO A 42 -8.11 1.47 -4.11
N CYS A 43 -8.39 2.39 -3.19
CA CYS A 43 -9.12 2.12 -1.96
C CYS A 43 -10.64 2.18 -2.20
N THR A 44 -11.45 1.40 -1.48
CA THR A 44 -12.90 1.34 -1.70
C THR A 44 -13.57 2.72 -1.61
N PRO A 45 -13.26 3.57 -0.61
CA PRO A 45 -13.82 4.92 -0.56
C PRO A 45 -13.48 5.81 -1.78
N CYS A 46 -12.32 5.63 -2.40
CA CYS A 46 -11.95 6.36 -3.62
C CYS A 46 -12.67 5.82 -4.85
N CYS A 47 -12.88 4.51 -4.94
CA CYS A 47 -13.70 3.90 -5.98
C CYS A 47 -15.15 4.38 -5.91
N LEU A 48 -15.77 4.34 -4.71
CA LEU A 48 -17.16 4.79 -4.50
C LEU A 48 -17.38 6.27 -4.82
N ARG A 49 -16.32 7.09 -4.73
CA ARG A 49 -16.37 8.52 -5.06
C ARG A 49 -16.05 8.82 -6.53
N GLY A 50 -15.78 7.79 -7.34
CA GLY A 50 -15.41 7.97 -8.75
C GLY A 50 -14.02 8.56 -8.97
N THR A 51 -13.12 8.49 -7.97
CA THR A 51 -11.74 8.99 -8.08
C THR A 51 -10.68 7.91 -7.81
N PRO A 52 -10.75 6.73 -8.45
CA PRO A 52 -9.77 5.66 -8.21
C PRO A 52 -8.37 6.02 -8.72
N SER A 53 -8.28 6.75 -9.84
CA SER A 53 -7.00 7.18 -10.45
C SER A 53 -6.23 8.20 -9.61
N GLN A 54 -6.87 8.81 -8.62
CA GLN A 54 -6.25 9.77 -7.71
C GLN A 54 -5.95 9.14 -6.33
N CYS A 55 -6.14 7.83 -6.19
CA CYS A 55 -5.91 7.12 -4.94
C CYS A 55 -4.41 6.83 -4.74
N GLU A 56 -3.70 7.82 -4.21
CA GLU A 56 -2.28 7.72 -3.92
C GLU A 56 -1.99 7.53 -2.42
N PHE A 57 -0.91 6.81 -2.14
CA PHE A 57 -0.35 6.59 -0.80
C PHE A 57 1.02 7.25 -0.74
N THR A 58 1.49 7.64 0.46
CA THR A 58 2.90 8.05 0.65
C THR A 58 3.81 6.83 0.53
N GLU A 59 5.13 7.01 0.46
CA GLU A 59 6.08 5.89 0.44
C GLU A 59 5.86 4.93 1.63
N GLU A 60 5.63 5.49 2.83
CA GLU A 60 5.36 4.69 4.03
C GLU A 60 4.02 3.97 3.95
N GLY A 61 2.99 4.61 3.40
CA GLY A 61 1.68 4.00 3.18
C GLY A 61 1.66 3.00 2.02
N SER A 62 2.51 3.18 1.02
CA SER A 62 2.58 2.37 -0.20
C SER A 62 3.02 0.96 0.12
N SER A 63 4.06 0.81 0.95
CA SER A 63 4.51 -0.50 1.45
C SER A 63 3.46 -1.24 2.30
N ALA A 64 2.58 -0.49 2.98
CA ALA A 64 1.47 -1.04 3.75
C ALA A 64 0.21 -1.29 2.90
N SER A 65 0.15 -0.73 1.69
CA SER A 65 -1.02 -0.83 0.82
C SER A 65 -1.00 -2.13 0.01
N LEU A 66 -2.16 -2.77 -0.12
CA LEU A 66 -2.32 -3.93 -1.00
C LEU A 66 -2.96 -3.52 -2.32
N LEU A 67 -2.36 -3.90 -3.44
CA LEU A 67 -2.99 -3.69 -4.75
C LEU A 67 -4.23 -4.58 -4.86
N GLN A 68 -5.35 -4.02 -5.31
CA GLN A 68 -6.58 -4.78 -5.49
C GLN A 68 -6.40 -5.96 -6.46
N SER A 69 -5.58 -5.79 -7.50
CA SER A 69 -5.22 -6.88 -8.43
C SER A 69 -4.57 -8.07 -7.73
N ASP A 70 -3.71 -7.83 -6.75
CA ASP A 70 -2.97 -8.88 -6.05
C ASP A 70 -3.88 -9.62 -5.07
N MET A 71 -4.80 -8.88 -4.43
CA MET A 71 -5.86 -9.49 -3.62
C MET A 71 -6.75 -10.39 -4.47
N ILE A 72 -7.24 -9.89 -5.61
CA ILE A 72 -8.11 -10.66 -6.51
C ILE A 72 -7.40 -11.95 -6.96
N LYS A 73 -6.15 -11.85 -7.42
CA LYS A 73 -5.37 -13.03 -7.82
C LYS A 73 -5.27 -14.08 -6.72
N ARG A 74 -4.98 -13.67 -5.48
CA ARG A 74 -4.91 -14.59 -4.33
C ARG A 74 -6.24 -15.27 -4.08
N LEU A 75 -7.32 -14.49 -3.99
CA LEU A 75 -8.66 -15.03 -3.76
C LEU A 75 -9.07 -16.00 -4.87
N THR A 76 -8.80 -15.67 -6.13
CA THR A 76 -9.09 -16.56 -7.27
C THR A 76 -8.31 -17.88 -7.15
N ASN A 77 -7.03 -17.83 -6.80
CA ASN A 77 -6.23 -19.04 -6.62
C ASN A 77 -6.74 -19.89 -5.45
N GLU A 78 -7.12 -19.26 -4.34
CA GLU A 78 -7.69 -19.97 -3.19
C GLU A 78 -9.01 -20.66 -3.57
N CYS A 79 -9.91 -19.97 -4.28
CA CYS A 79 -11.14 -20.58 -4.79
C CYS A 79 -10.85 -21.82 -5.64
N VAL A 80 -9.91 -21.73 -6.59
CA VAL A 80 -9.54 -22.86 -7.47
C VAL A 80 -9.02 -24.05 -6.66
N CYS A 81 -8.16 -23.80 -5.67
CA CYS A 81 -7.62 -24.86 -4.81
C CYS A 81 -8.73 -25.51 -3.96
N LEU A 82 -9.63 -24.71 -3.39
CA LEU A 82 -10.73 -25.20 -2.57
C LEU A 82 -11.73 -26.02 -3.40
N GLU A 83 -12.06 -25.55 -4.61
CA GLU A 83 -12.93 -26.29 -5.54
C GLU A 83 -12.33 -27.64 -5.93
N SER A 84 -11.02 -27.69 -6.20
CA SER A 84 -10.31 -28.95 -6.50
C SER A 84 -10.40 -29.94 -5.33
N HIS A 85 -10.18 -29.45 -4.10
CA HIS A 85 -10.23 -30.29 -2.91
C HIS A 85 -11.64 -30.83 -2.63
N LEU A 86 -12.67 -30.00 -2.83
CA LEU A 86 -14.06 -30.44 -2.70
C LEU A 86 -14.39 -31.55 -3.70
N ALA A 87 -13.97 -31.40 -4.97
CA ALA A 87 -14.19 -32.42 -6.00
C ALA A 87 -13.50 -33.76 -5.66
N GLU A 88 -12.28 -33.71 -5.14
CA GLU A 88 -11.58 -34.91 -4.66
C GLU A 88 -12.35 -35.61 -3.54
N LEU A 89 -12.80 -34.88 -2.52
CA LEU A 89 -13.56 -35.44 -1.39
C LEU A 89 -14.91 -36.01 -1.83
N GLU A 90 -15.63 -35.32 -2.72
CA GLU A 90 -16.89 -35.80 -3.29
C GLU A 90 -16.69 -37.12 -4.03
N SER A 91 -15.59 -37.25 -4.79
CA SER A 91 -15.26 -38.49 -5.49
C SER A 91 -14.97 -39.65 -4.53
N LEU A 92 -14.32 -39.40 -3.39
CA LEU A 92 -14.05 -40.41 -2.36
C LEU A 92 -15.32 -40.84 -1.63
N GLY A 93 -16.25 -39.91 -1.40
CA GLY A 93 -17.57 -40.21 -0.84
C GLY A 93 -18.43 -41.08 -1.74
N GLN A 94 -18.33 -40.91 -3.06
CA GLN A 94 -19.04 -41.74 -4.04
C GLN A 94 -18.45 -43.16 -4.15
N ASN A 95 -17.14 -43.32 -3.91
CA ASN A 95 -16.46 -44.61 -3.99
C ASN A 95 -16.58 -45.48 -2.72
N SER A 96 -17.19 -44.95 -1.65
CA SER A 96 -17.33 -45.61 -0.35
C SER A 96 -18.77 -46.00 -0.01
N SER A 97 -19.71 -45.85 -0.96
CA SER A 97 -21.11 -46.27 -0.86
C SER A 97 -21.42 -47.47 -1.74
#